data_AF-A0A9D1D806-F1
#
_entry.id   AF-A0A9D1D806-F1
#
_cell.length_a   1.000
_cell.length_b   1.000
_cell.length_c   1.000
_cell.angle_alpha   90.00
_cell.angle_beta   90.00
_cell.angle_gamma   90.00
#
_symmetry.space_group_name_H-M   'P 1'
#
loop_
_entity.id
_entity.type
_entity.pdbx_description
1 polymer ?
#
loop_
_entity_poly.entity_id
_entity_poly.type
_entity_poly.pdbx_seq_one_letter_code
_entity_poly.pdbx_strand_id
1 'polypeptide(L)'
;MDETTTVTAARCADEKGQLPACAPLAVPFVPFQQQNPQVYTAGKGFVRGTLFPGLDLPFQNQINQNEKTATLSSQLQAMSFAIDELGLYLDTHRDDADAVALFNQYVERYADAMQAYEAQYGSLTQRDSALEGTYTWIDDPWPWDYLGKEPR
;
A
#
# COMPACT_ATOMS: atom_id res chain seq x y z
N MET A 1 49.14 2.79 13.24
CA MET A 1 48.04 1.89 12.84
C MET A 1 46.85 2.39 13.63
N ASP A 2 46.01 3.21 13.00
CA ASP A 2 44.86 3.81 13.65
C ASP A 2 43.67 2.87 13.40
N GLU A 3 43.28 2.17 14.45
CA GLU A 3 42.23 1.15 14.41
C GLU A 3 40.88 1.88 14.34
N THR A 4 40.35 2.01 13.12
CA THR A 4 39.04 2.63 12.88
C THR A 4 37.96 1.69 13.41
N THR A 5 37.65 1.79 14.70
CA THR A 5 36.49 1.12 15.31
C THR A 5 35.23 1.67 14.67
N THR A 6 34.67 0.94 13.70
CA THR A 6 33.32 1.19 13.18
C THR A 6 32.33 0.92 14.31
N VAL A 7 31.91 1.98 14.99
CA VAL A 7 30.75 1.94 15.87
C VAL A 7 29.52 1.76 14.98
N THR A 8 29.02 0.53 14.87
CA THR A 8 27.73 0.27 14.24
C THR A 8 26.68 1.00 15.06
N ALA A 9 26.13 2.09 14.53
CA ALA A 9 25.03 2.80 15.19
C ALA A 9 23.90 1.80 15.47
N ALA A 10 23.45 1.75 16.72
CA ALA A 10 22.32 0.90 17.10
C ALA A 10 21.11 1.27 16.23
N ARG A 11 20.59 0.30 15.47
CA ARG A 11 19.36 0.49 14.70
C ARG A 11 18.20 0.72 15.67
N CYS A 12 17.41 1.76 15.43
CA CYS A 12 16.16 1.94 16.15
C CYS A 12 15.18 0.82 15.78
N ALA A 13 14.31 0.43 16.72
CA ALA A 13 13.20 -0.46 16.43
C ALA A 13 12.20 0.20 15.46
N ASP A 14 11.39 -0.59 14.75
CA ASP A 14 10.42 -0.09 13.76
C ASP A 14 9.40 0.90 14.33
N GLU A 15 9.14 0.82 15.63
CA GLU A 15 8.20 1.70 16.36
C GLU A 15 8.84 3.04 16.77
N LYS A 16 10.07 3.28 16.31
CA LYS A 16 10.87 4.48 16.54
C LYS A 16 11.40 4.99 15.20
N GLY A 17 11.66 6.28 15.13
CA GLY A 17 12.21 6.91 13.93
C GLY A 17 13.57 7.58 14.17
N GLN A 18 14.30 7.83 13.09
CA GLN A 18 15.54 8.60 13.13
C GLN A 18 15.23 10.10 13.05
N LEU A 19 15.97 10.90 13.81
CA LEU A 19 15.92 12.36 13.73
C LEU A 19 17.11 12.87 12.89
N PRO A 20 17.00 14.05 12.25
CA PRO A 20 18.13 14.66 11.56
C PRO A 20 19.33 14.84 12.50
N ALA A 21 20.53 14.47 12.04
CA ALA A 21 21.76 14.65 12.81
C ALA A 21 22.10 16.14 13.07
N CYS A 22 21.61 17.04 12.21
CA CYS A 22 21.71 18.49 12.34
C CYS A 22 20.36 19.10 11.94
N ALA A 23 19.85 20.02 12.75
CA ALA A 23 18.51 20.57 12.59
C ALA A 23 18.48 22.05 13.05
N PRO A 24 17.68 22.93 12.42
CA PRO A 24 17.49 24.30 12.89
C PRO A 24 16.89 24.35 14.30
N LEU A 25 17.33 25.32 15.10
CA LEU A 25 16.78 25.58 16.42
C LEU A 25 15.32 26.05 16.30
N ALA A 26 14.44 25.52 17.16
CA ALA A 26 13.01 25.86 17.30
C ALA A 26 12.02 25.32 16.24
N VAL A 27 12.37 24.26 15.50
CA VAL A 27 11.41 23.53 14.63
C VAL A 27 11.07 22.17 15.25
N PRO A 28 9.79 21.76 15.33
CA PRO A 28 9.43 20.40 15.71
C PRO A 28 9.78 19.42 14.57
N PHE A 29 10.38 18.27 14.90
CA PHE A 29 10.72 17.22 13.94
C PHE A 29 9.85 15.99 14.15
N VAL A 30 9.39 15.42 13.04
CA VAL A 30 8.78 14.09 13.02
C VAL A 30 9.91 13.09 12.75
N PRO A 31 10.08 12.05 13.58
CA PRO A 31 11.05 11.00 13.31
C PRO A 31 10.77 10.32 11.97
N PHE A 32 11.80 10.13 11.14
CA PHE A 32 11.70 9.38 9.90
C PHE A 32 11.55 7.90 10.20
N GLN A 33 10.73 7.20 9.41
CA GLN A 33 10.63 5.75 9.45
C GLN A 33 12.03 5.11 9.26
N GLN A 34 12.24 3.91 9.81
CA GLN A 34 13.51 3.20 9.66
C GLN A 34 13.73 2.75 8.21
N GLN A 35 15.00 2.58 7.85
CA GLN A 35 15.36 1.86 6.64
C GLN A 35 15.03 0.38 6.76
N ASN A 36 14.47 -0.19 5.69
CA ASN A 36 14.13 -1.60 5.57
C ASN A 36 13.27 -2.12 6.75
N PRO A 37 12.12 -1.47 7.04
CA PRO A 37 11.24 -1.85 8.15
C PRO A 37 10.55 -3.19 7.86
N GLN A 38 9.99 -3.83 8.89
CA GLN A 38 9.08 -4.95 8.66
C GLN A 38 7.86 -4.49 7.85
N VAL A 39 7.32 -5.37 7.01
CA VAL A 39 6.18 -5.09 6.14
C VAL A 39 5.14 -6.19 6.29
N TYR A 40 3.88 -5.80 6.48
CA TYR A 40 2.75 -6.72 6.45
C TYR A 40 2.48 -7.23 5.02
N THR A 41 1.78 -8.35 4.90
CA THR A 41 1.18 -8.72 3.62
C THR A 41 0.15 -7.66 3.20
N ALA A 42 -0.01 -7.42 1.90
CA ALA A 42 -0.97 -6.45 1.36
C ALA A 42 -2.38 -6.59 1.97
N GLY A 43 -2.91 -7.81 2.09
CA GLY A 43 -4.24 -8.05 2.67
C GLY A 43 -4.34 -7.62 4.13
N LYS A 44 -3.32 -7.91 4.94
CA LYS A 44 -3.27 -7.48 6.34
C LYS A 44 -3.08 -5.97 6.43
N GLY A 45 -2.14 -5.39 5.67
CA GLY A 45 -1.89 -3.96 5.69
C GLY A 45 -3.11 -3.14 5.27
N PHE A 46 -3.85 -3.63 4.25
CA PHE A 46 -5.10 -3.02 3.81
C PHE A 46 -6.16 -2.95 4.91
N VAL A 47 -6.24 -3.97 5.76
CA VAL A 47 -7.17 -3.98 6.91
C VAL A 47 -6.66 -3.08 8.03
N ARG A 48 -5.36 -3.13 8.30
CA ARG A 48 -4.71 -2.31 9.35
C ARG A 48 -4.71 -0.82 9.03
N GLY A 49 -4.75 -0.47 7.75
CA GLY A 49 -4.62 0.91 7.28
C GLY A 49 -3.17 1.37 7.17
N THR A 50 -2.20 0.45 7.26
CA THR A 50 -0.80 0.69 6.91
C THR A 50 -0.10 -0.63 6.57
N LEU A 51 0.87 -0.59 5.67
CA LEU A 51 1.77 -1.73 5.43
C LEU A 51 2.80 -1.94 6.54
N PHE A 52 3.07 -0.94 7.37
CA PHE A 52 4.22 -0.95 8.28
C PHE A 52 3.78 -1.17 9.73
N PRO A 53 4.20 -2.28 10.38
CA PRO A 53 3.80 -2.58 11.77
C PRO A 53 4.18 -1.48 12.76
N GLY A 54 5.32 -0.82 12.56
CA GLY A 54 5.77 0.30 13.40
C GLY A 54 4.88 1.55 13.31
N LEU A 55 4.02 1.63 12.28
CA LEU A 55 3.04 2.70 12.07
C LEU A 55 1.59 2.25 12.36
N ASP A 56 1.37 0.99 12.74
CA ASP A 56 0.06 0.42 13.09
C ASP A 56 -0.36 0.89 14.50
N LEU A 57 -0.65 2.18 14.62
CA LEU A 57 -0.96 2.85 15.88
C LEU A 57 -2.47 2.90 16.11
N PRO A 58 -3.01 2.21 17.13
CA PRO A 58 -4.46 2.12 17.34
C PRO A 58 -5.05 3.44 17.84
N PHE A 59 -6.11 3.90 17.19
CA PHE A 59 -6.91 5.00 17.70
C PHE A 59 -7.83 4.49 18.82
N GLN A 60 -7.74 5.08 20.02
CA GLN A 60 -8.54 4.68 21.19
C GLN A 60 -8.46 3.16 21.52
N ASN A 61 -7.29 2.53 21.33
CA ASN A 61 -7.08 1.08 21.47
C ASN A 61 -7.95 0.20 20.55
N GLN A 62 -8.50 0.78 19.48
CA GLN A 62 -9.23 0.04 18.45
C GLN A 62 -8.26 -0.36 17.33
N ILE A 63 -8.25 -1.65 17.01
CA ILE A 63 -7.41 -2.23 15.94
C ILE A 63 -8.35 -2.89 14.94
N ASN A 64 -8.14 -2.61 13.66
CA ASN A 64 -8.81 -3.33 12.58
C ASN A 64 -8.15 -4.69 12.40
N GLN A 65 -8.82 -5.76 12.84
CA GLN A 65 -8.26 -7.13 12.77
C GLN A 65 -8.96 -8.02 11.76
N ASN A 66 -10.15 -7.64 11.32
CA ASN A 66 -11.00 -8.49 10.50
C ASN A 66 -10.55 -8.44 9.05
N GLU A 67 -9.86 -9.48 8.60
CA GLU A 67 -9.51 -9.62 7.20
C GLU A 67 -10.74 -9.70 6.32
N LYS A 68 -10.69 -9.03 5.15
CA LYS A 68 -11.77 -9.12 4.18
C LYS A 68 -11.75 -10.50 3.53
N THR A 69 -12.93 -11.05 3.24
CA THR A 69 -13.06 -12.26 2.42
C THR A 69 -12.30 -12.09 1.11
N ALA A 70 -11.52 -13.10 0.73
CA ALA A 70 -10.77 -13.10 -0.52
C ALA A 70 -11.73 -13.18 -1.72
N THR A 71 -11.92 -12.04 -2.38
CA THR A 71 -12.65 -11.88 -3.64
C THR A 71 -11.70 -11.22 -4.65
N LEU A 72 -12.05 -11.19 -5.94
CA LEU A 72 -11.23 -10.45 -6.91
C LEU A 72 -11.14 -8.96 -6.53
N SER A 73 -12.25 -8.37 -6.07
CA SER A 73 -12.28 -6.97 -5.64
C SER A 73 -11.40 -6.70 -4.42
N SER A 74 -11.47 -7.54 -3.37
CA SER A 74 -10.68 -7.31 -2.15
C SER A 74 -9.19 -7.53 -2.39
N GLN A 75 -8.81 -8.49 -3.25
CA GLN A 75 -7.42 -8.69 -3.67
C GLN A 75 -6.90 -7.48 -4.46
N LEU A 76 -7.68 -7.00 -5.44
CA LEU A 76 -7.34 -5.81 -6.22
C LEU A 76 -7.13 -4.58 -5.31
N GLN A 77 -8.07 -4.33 -4.39
CA GLN A 77 -7.97 -3.23 -3.43
C GLN A 77 -6.73 -3.34 -2.53
N ALA A 78 -6.42 -4.55 -2.05
CA ALA A 78 -5.25 -4.77 -1.20
C ALA A 78 -3.93 -4.50 -1.95
N MET A 79 -3.84 -4.92 -3.21
CA MET A 79 -2.65 -4.65 -4.05
C MET A 79 -2.52 -3.15 -4.35
N SER A 80 -3.62 -2.48 -4.72
CA SER A 80 -3.64 -1.03 -4.94
C SER A 80 -3.14 -0.28 -3.69
N PHE A 81 -3.67 -0.64 -2.53
CA PHE A 81 -3.27 -0.06 -1.25
C PHE A 81 -1.77 -0.26 -0.98
N ALA A 82 -1.25 -1.47 -1.25
CA ALA A 82 0.16 -1.74 -1.04
C ALA A 82 1.08 -0.92 -1.98
N ILE A 83 0.64 -0.68 -3.22
CA ILE A 83 1.36 0.20 -4.16
C ILE A 83 1.42 1.62 -3.62
N ASP A 84 0.29 2.17 -3.17
CA ASP A 84 0.22 3.54 -2.63
C ASP A 84 1.11 3.71 -1.37
N GLU A 85 1.03 2.76 -0.42
CA GLU A 85 1.83 2.79 0.82
C GLU A 85 3.34 2.67 0.55
N LEU A 86 3.74 1.77 -0.36
CA LEU A 86 5.16 1.64 -0.73
C LEU A 86 5.66 2.85 -1.49
N GLY A 87 4.81 3.47 -2.34
CA GLY A 87 5.14 4.73 -3.00
C GLY A 87 5.43 5.84 -1.99
N LEU A 88 4.56 5.99 -0.99
CA LEU A 88 4.76 6.98 0.08
C LEU A 88 6.02 6.71 0.91
N TYR A 89 6.35 5.44 1.18
CA TYR A 89 7.61 5.07 1.84
C TYR A 89 8.83 5.47 1.00
N LEU A 90 8.79 5.18 -0.31
CA LEU A 90 9.87 5.45 -1.25
C LEU A 90 10.14 6.94 -1.48
N ASP A 91 9.16 7.83 -1.25
CA ASP A 91 9.38 9.28 -1.27
C ASP A 91 10.49 9.74 -0.31
N THR A 92 10.67 9.01 0.80
CA THR A 92 11.73 9.27 1.79
C THR A 92 12.86 8.24 1.79
N HIS A 93 12.65 7.09 1.13
CA HIS A 93 13.59 5.94 1.11
C HIS A 93 13.94 5.51 -0.32
N ARG A 94 14.25 6.47 -1.19
CA ARG A 94 14.40 6.23 -2.64
C ARG A 94 15.46 5.19 -3.05
N ASP A 95 16.45 4.94 -2.19
CA ASP A 95 17.56 4.03 -2.45
C ASP A 95 17.33 2.63 -1.86
N ASP A 96 16.16 2.37 -1.26
CA ASP A 96 15.78 1.07 -0.72
C ASP A 96 15.36 0.12 -1.85
N ALA A 97 16.33 -0.65 -2.36
CA ALA A 97 16.14 -1.56 -3.48
C ALA A 97 15.12 -2.69 -3.19
N ASP A 98 15.01 -3.13 -1.93
CA ASP A 98 14.07 -4.18 -1.54
C ASP A 98 12.63 -3.65 -1.62
N ALA A 99 12.40 -2.41 -1.13
CA ALA A 99 11.12 -1.74 -1.25
C ALA A 99 10.73 -1.45 -2.71
N VAL A 100 11.68 -1.03 -3.56
CA VAL A 100 11.44 -0.85 -5.00
C VAL A 100 11.05 -2.18 -5.67
N ALA A 101 11.74 -3.27 -5.34
CA ALA A 101 11.41 -4.60 -5.88
C ALA A 101 10.01 -5.05 -5.44
N LEU A 102 9.66 -4.84 -4.17
CA LEU A 102 8.33 -5.17 -3.65
C LEU A 102 7.23 -4.30 -4.29
N PHE A 103 7.48 -3.02 -4.49
CA PHE A 103 6.58 -2.10 -5.21
C PHE A 103 6.29 -2.62 -6.62
N ASN A 104 7.33 -2.95 -7.39
CA ASN A 104 7.18 -3.47 -8.75
C ASN A 104 6.43 -4.81 -8.77
N GLN A 105 6.70 -5.69 -7.81
CA GLN A 105 5.96 -6.95 -7.67
C GLN A 105 4.46 -6.71 -7.45
N TYR A 106 4.08 -5.73 -6.63
CA TYR A 106 2.67 -5.39 -6.45
C TYR A 106 2.04 -4.74 -7.67
N VAL A 107 2.79 -3.91 -8.42
CA VAL A 107 2.32 -3.34 -9.70
C VAL A 107 1.99 -4.43 -10.70
N GLU A 108 2.86 -5.43 -10.86
CA GLU A 108 2.62 -6.58 -11.74
C GLU A 108 1.37 -7.37 -11.31
N ARG A 109 1.30 -7.73 -10.02
CA ARG A 109 0.15 -8.48 -9.47
C ARG A 109 -1.16 -7.69 -9.58
N TYR A 110 -1.11 -6.37 -9.40
CA TYR A 110 -2.28 -5.51 -9.57
C TYR A 110 -2.77 -5.53 -11.01
N ALA A 111 -1.87 -5.45 -12.00
CA ALA A 111 -2.24 -5.55 -13.41
C ALA A 111 -2.92 -6.89 -13.74
N ASP A 112 -2.38 -8.01 -13.23
CA ASP A 112 -2.99 -9.33 -13.40
C ASP A 112 -4.37 -9.43 -12.73
N ALA A 113 -4.50 -8.92 -11.50
CA ALA A 113 -5.76 -8.89 -10.78
C ALA A 113 -6.80 -7.99 -11.46
N MET A 114 -6.36 -6.89 -12.07
CA MET A 114 -7.18 -5.95 -12.84
C MET A 114 -7.77 -6.65 -14.07
N GLN A 115 -6.94 -7.35 -14.84
CA GLN A 115 -7.39 -8.17 -15.98
C GLN A 115 -8.39 -9.25 -15.55
N ALA A 116 -8.10 -9.97 -14.47
CA ALA A 116 -8.99 -11.01 -13.96
C ALA A 116 -10.34 -10.45 -13.49
N TYR A 117 -10.34 -9.28 -12.84
CA TYR A 117 -11.55 -8.61 -12.41
C TYR A 117 -12.40 -8.18 -13.61
N GLU A 118 -11.81 -7.52 -14.60
CA GLU A 118 -12.54 -7.03 -15.77
C GLU A 118 -13.07 -8.15 -16.66
N ALA A 119 -12.33 -9.26 -16.77
CA ALA A 119 -12.81 -10.44 -17.48
C ALA A 119 -14.09 -11.03 -16.85
N GLN A 120 -14.31 -10.84 -15.54
CA GLN A 120 -15.47 -11.39 -14.85
C GLN A 120 -16.61 -10.36 -14.67
N TYR A 121 -16.28 -9.08 -14.47
CA TYR A 121 -17.25 -8.06 -14.06
C TYR A 121 -17.38 -6.88 -15.02
N GLY A 122 -16.56 -6.82 -16.08
CA GLY A 122 -16.47 -5.65 -16.97
C GLY A 122 -15.52 -4.57 -16.45
N SER A 123 -15.33 -3.52 -17.26
CA SER A 123 -14.32 -2.48 -17.03
C SER A 123 -14.50 -1.78 -15.69
N LEU A 124 -13.43 -1.67 -14.91
CA LEU A 124 -13.47 -0.99 -13.60
C LEU A 124 -13.37 0.52 -13.73
N THR A 125 -12.68 1.00 -14.76
CA THR A 125 -12.51 2.44 -15.02
C THR A 125 -13.26 2.87 -16.26
N GLN A 126 -13.72 4.12 -16.27
CA GLN A 126 -14.40 4.70 -17.43
C GLN A 126 -13.49 4.73 -18.66
N ARG A 127 -12.18 4.95 -18.48
CA ARG A 127 -11.22 4.94 -19.59
C ARG A 127 -11.20 3.59 -20.30
N ASP A 128 -11.21 2.51 -19.52
CA ASP A 128 -11.05 1.15 -20.02
C ASP A 128 -12.39 0.55 -20.52
N SER A 129 -13.50 1.28 -20.36
CA SER A 129 -14.83 0.91 -20.87
C SER A 129 -15.05 1.25 -22.35
N ALA A 130 -14.16 2.06 -22.94
CA ALA A 130 -14.29 2.61 -24.29
C ALA A 130 -13.31 1.93 -25.27
N LEU A 131 -13.27 0.60 -25.27
CA LEU A 131 -12.36 -0.19 -26.11
C LEU A 131 -13.09 -0.82 -27.30
N GLU A 132 -12.35 -1.01 -28.40
CA GLU A 132 -12.80 -1.74 -29.60
C GLU A 132 -14.13 -1.22 -30.22
N GLY A 133 -14.43 0.07 -30.03
CA GLY A 133 -15.64 0.70 -30.58
C GLY A 133 -16.91 0.44 -29.77
N THR A 134 -16.80 -0.12 -28.57
CA THR A 134 -17.89 -0.23 -27.59
C THR A 134 -17.71 0.81 -26.48
N TYR A 135 -18.80 1.14 -25.77
CA TYR A 135 -18.76 2.01 -24.59
C TYR A 135 -19.65 1.41 -23.50
N THR A 136 -19.06 0.55 -22.67
CA THR A 136 -19.79 -0.27 -21.71
C THR A 136 -19.97 0.39 -20.34
N TRP A 137 -19.47 1.62 -20.14
CA TRP A 137 -19.55 2.32 -18.85
C TRP A 137 -20.98 2.53 -18.34
N ILE A 138 -21.93 2.69 -19.26
CA ILE A 138 -23.34 2.94 -18.92
C ILE A 138 -24.14 1.66 -18.76
N ASP A 139 -23.52 0.51 -19.01
CA ASP A 139 -24.17 -0.79 -18.90
C ASP A 139 -24.18 -1.24 -17.43
N ASP A 140 -25.31 -1.80 -16.98
CA ASP A 140 -25.43 -2.42 -15.66
C ASP A 140 -24.84 -3.86 -15.71
N PRO A 141 -24.29 -4.39 -14.60
CA PRO A 141 -24.11 -3.75 -13.30
C PRO A 141 -22.79 -2.97 -13.19
N TRP A 142 -22.81 -1.86 -12.46
CA TRP A 142 -21.56 -1.15 -12.13
C TRP A 142 -20.74 -1.88 -11.06
N PRO A 143 -19.40 -1.69 -11.03
CA PRO A 143 -18.53 -2.28 -10.02
C PRO A 143 -18.91 -1.95 -8.56
N TRP A 144 -19.66 -0.86 -8.34
CA TRP A 144 -20.18 -0.43 -7.02
C TRP A 144 -21.69 -0.68 -6.83
N ASP A 145 -22.36 -1.35 -7.76
CA ASP A 145 -23.79 -1.68 -7.63
C ASP A 145 -23.95 -2.98 -6.81
N TYR A 146 -24.00 -2.82 -5.48
CA TYR A 146 -24.10 -3.94 -4.52
C TYR A 146 -25.48 -4.60 -4.47
N LEU A 147 -26.48 -3.96 -5.06
CA LEU A 147 -27.87 -4.39 -5.10
C LEU A 147 -28.24 -4.58 -6.56
N GLY A 148 -28.05 -5.79 -7.10
CA GLY A 148 -28.56 -6.12 -8.43
C GLY A 148 -30.00 -5.64 -8.53
N LYS A 149 -30.29 -4.75 -9.49
CA LYS A 149 -31.63 -4.15 -9.62
C LYS A 149 -32.64 -5.29 -9.68
N GLU A 150 -33.65 -5.26 -8.81
CA GLU A 150 -34.79 -6.18 -8.94
C GLU A 150 -35.34 -6.05 -10.37
N PRO A 151 -35.71 -7.17 -11.02
CA PRO A 151 -36.21 -7.12 -12.39
C PRO A 151 -37.46 -6.23 -12.44
N ARG A 152 -37.40 -5.22 -13.31
CA ARG A 152 -38.49 -4.27 -13.55
C ARG A 152 -39.62 -4.90 -14.34
#